data_AF-K0T0U5-F1
#
_entry.id   AF-K0T0U5-F1
#
_cell.length_a   1.000
_cell.length_b   1.000
_cell.length_c   1.000
_cell.angle_alpha   90.00
_cell.angle_beta   90.00
_cell.angle_gamma   90.00
#
_symmetry.space_group_name_H-M   'P 1'
#
loop_
_entity.id
_entity.type
_entity.pdbx_description
1 polymer ?
#
loop_
_entity_poly.entity_id
_entity_poly.type
_entity_poly.pdbx_seq_one_letter_code
_entity_poly.pdbx_strand_id
1 'polypeptide(L)'
;MAAASNRPEFVKVLMINGHANATILDGRGRVPYFLASADKQREAFRLARGSLGEDYCSWDEDAKVGPALSDADLQAKKAKAAEKKRRQRQRQKEKKAREKNEEERETLRLKAEEERNRQMEEAKRVRDGLQAKPACLCCDFCGKRVKRRSDMLRKLQYVYCTTECVKRHQRELMAARAEARMK
;
A
#
# COMPACT_ATOMS: atom_id res chain seq x y z
N MET A 1 -34.60 2.89 28.17
CA MET A 1 -34.21 3.44 26.85
C MET A 1 -32.71 3.70 26.73
N ALA A 2 -32.06 4.41 27.67
CA ALA A 2 -30.62 4.74 27.56
C ALA A 2 -29.68 3.55 27.30
N ALA A 3 -29.92 2.39 27.94
CA ALA A 3 -29.14 1.17 27.72
C ALA A 3 -29.23 0.62 26.29
N ALA A 4 -30.40 0.77 25.64
CA ALA A 4 -30.65 0.31 24.28
C ALA A 4 -30.12 1.29 23.20
N SER A 5 -29.98 2.59 23.53
CA SER A 5 -29.64 3.65 22.56
C SER A 5 -28.13 3.80 22.28
N ASN A 6 -27.29 2.88 22.75
CA ASN A 6 -25.83 2.88 22.53
C ASN A 6 -25.10 4.16 22.98
N ARG A 7 -25.55 4.77 24.08
CA ARG A 7 -24.98 6.01 24.65
C ARG A 7 -24.45 5.75 26.06
N PRO A 8 -23.18 5.29 26.23
CA PRO A 8 -22.63 4.91 27.53
C PRO A 8 -22.56 6.08 28.53
N GLU A 9 -22.36 7.30 28.04
CA GLU A 9 -22.34 8.51 28.90
C GLU A 9 -23.67 8.75 29.61
N PHE A 10 -24.80 8.49 28.92
CA PHE A 10 -26.13 8.65 29.52
C PHE A 10 -26.39 7.59 30.58
N VAL A 11 -25.95 6.35 30.35
CA VAL A 11 -26.03 5.28 31.36
C VAL A 11 -25.22 5.66 32.59
N LYS A 12 -23.99 6.18 32.40
CA LYS A 12 -23.12 6.63 33.49
C LYS A 12 -23.77 7.74 34.32
N VAL A 13 -24.28 8.79 33.67
CA VAL A 13 -24.94 9.92 34.36
C VAL A 13 -26.21 9.48 35.07
N LEU A 14 -27.06 8.68 34.42
CA LEU A 14 -28.33 8.21 35.01
C LEU A 14 -28.10 7.31 36.22
N MET A 15 -27.07 6.46 36.20
CA MET A 15 -26.77 5.63 37.36
C MET A 15 -26.08 6.41 38.47
N ILE A 16 -24.96 7.07 38.17
CA ILE A 16 -24.10 7.70 39.20
C ILE A 16 -24.77 8.95 39.78
N ASN A 17 -25.36 9.81 38.94
CA ASN A 17 -25.95 11.07 39.41
C ASN A 17 -27.46 10.91 39.66
N GLY A 18 -28.13 10.15 38.80
CA GLY A 18 -29.58 9.98 38.84
C GLY A 18 -30.08 8.85 39.73
N HIS A 19 -29.18 8.06 40.34
CA HIS A 19 -29.53 6.89 41.15
C HIS A 19 -30.61 6.02 40.49
N ALA A 20 -30.43 5.75 39.20
CA ALA A 20 -31.33 4.88 38.47
C ALA A 20 -31.21 3.43 38.98
N ASN A 21 -32.34 2.74 39.15
CA ASN A 21 -32.34 1.35 39.57
C ASN A 21 -32.07 0.40 38.37
N ALA A 22 -31.00 -0.38 38.46
CA ALA A 22 -30.61 -1.36 37.44
C ALA A 22 -31.31 -2.73 37.55
N THR A 23 -32.18 -2.95 38.54
CA THR A 23 -32.92 -4.22 38.69
C THR A 23 -34.27 -4.22 37.99
N ILE A 24 -34.70 -3.09 37.42
CA ILE A 24 -36.00 -2.95 36.79
C ILE A 24 -36.07 -3.77 35.50
N LEU A 25 -37.05 -4.66 35.43
CA LEU A 25 -37.29 -5.51 34.28
C LEU A 25 -38.07 -4.77 33.19
N ASP A 26 -37.66 -4.99 31.95
CA ASP A 26 -38.43 -4.64 30.75
C ASP A 26 -39.70 -5.52 30.64
N GLY A 27 -40.65 -5.17 29.78
CA GLY A 27 -41.87 -5.96 29.52
C GLY A 27 -41.62 -7.38 28.99
N ARG A 28 -40.35 -7.73 28.72
CA ARG A 28 -39.87 -9.07 28.36
C ARG A 28 -39.05 -9.75 29.48
N GLY A 29 -39.09 -9.23 30.71
CA GLY A 29 -38.37 -9.79 31.85
C GLY A 29 -36.85 -9.62 31.79
N ARG A 30 -36.34 -8.64 31.04
CA ARG A 30 -34.88 -8.41 30.87
C ARG A 30 -34.43 -7.21 31.67
N VAL A 31 -33.29 -7.34 32.33
CA VAL A 31 -32.66 -6.23 33.07
C VAL A 31 -31.98 -5.24 32.11
N PRO A 32 -31.78 -3.97 32.50
CA PRO A 32 -31.17 -2.95 31.67
C PRO A 32 -29.76 -3.31 31.20
N TYR A 33 -29.00 -4.06 32.00
CA TYR A 33 -27.68 -4.56 31.61
C TYR A 33 -27.72 -5.47 30.37
N PHE A 34 -28.76 -6.30 30.24
CA PHE A 34 -28.95 -7.17 29.07
C PHE A 34 -29.38 -6.41 27.82
N LEU A 35 -29.92 -5.20 27.98
CA LEU A 35 -30.24 -4.31 26.87
C LEU A 35 -28.98 -3.58 26.34
N ALA A 36 -27.88 -3.60 27.08
CA ALA A 36 -26.61 -3.01 26.68
C ALA A 36 -25.90 -3.92 25.66
N SER A 37 -26.03 -3.60 24.37
CA SER A 37 -25.45 -4.39 23.27
C SER A 37 -23.93 -4.21 23.13
N ALA A 38 -23.40 -3.00 23.33
CA ALA A 38 -21.96 -2.74 23.19
C ALA A 38 -21.21 -2.74 24.53
N ASP A 39 -19.93 -3.13 24.47
CA ASP A 39 -19.06 -3.30 25.64
C ASP A 39 -18.94 -2.04 26.49
N LYS A 40 -18.90 -0.85 25.86
CA LYS A 40 -18.76 0.43 26.57
C LYS A 40 -19.95 0.72 27.50
N GLN A 41 -21.16 0.31 27.13
CA GLN A 41 -22.33 0.47 28.01
C GLN A 41 -22.27 -0.50 29.17
N ARG A 42 -21.88 -1.76 28.92
CA ARG A 42 -21.66 -2.74 30.00
C ARG A 42 -20.58 -2.29 30.96
N GLU A 43 -19.50 -1.68 30.45
CA GLU A 43 -18.47 -1.03 31.27
C GLU A 43 -19.02 0.14 32.09
N ALA A 44 -19.95 0.94 31.55
CA ALA A 44 -20.59 2.02 32.31
C ALA A 44 -21.39 1.52 33.53
N PHE A 45 -22.12 0.39 33.40
CA PHE A 45 -22.79 -0.26 34.53
C PHE A 45 -21.79 -0.76 35.58
N ARG A 46 -20.66 -1.35 35.15
CA ARG A 46 -19.61 -1.84 36.05
C ARG A 46 -18.86 -0.71 36.75
N LEU A 47 -18.72 0.46 36.11
CA LEU A 47 -18.18 1.67 36.73
C LEU A 47 -19.15 2.27 37.74
N ALA A 48 -20.45 2.26 37.43
CA ALA A 48 -21.49 2.68 38.36
C ALA A 48 -21.52 1.79 39.61
N ARG A 49 -21.40 0.46 39.46
CA ARG A 49 -21.25 -0.49 40.58
C ARG A 49 -20.08 -0.12 41.50
N GLY A 50 -18.91 0.16 40.93
CA GLY A 50 -17.74 0.59 41.72
C GLY A 50 -17.89 1.95 42.39
N SER A 51 -18.74 2.85 41.85
CA SER A 51 -18.94 4.20 42.38
C SER A 51 -20.05 4.29 43.43
N LEU A 52 -21.13 3.52 43.25
CA LEU A 52 -22.30 3.50 44.14
C LEU A 52 -22.15 2.49 45.28
N GLY A 53 -21.20 1.56 45.17
CA GLY A 53 -20.98 0.50 46.16
C GLY A 53 -21.90 -0.70 45.99
N GLU A 54 -21.56 -1.79 46.67
CA GLU A 54 -22.31 -3.05 46.61
C GLU A 54 -23.65 -2.99 47.37
N ASP A 55 -23.80 -2.04 48.30
CA ASP A 55 -25.00 -1.89 49.13
C ASP A 55 -26.18 -1.21 48.39
N TYR A 56 -25.91 -0.60 47.24
CA TYR A 56 -26.90 0.19 46.50
C TYR A 56 -28.02 -0.67 45.90
N CYS A 57 -27.68 -1.84 45.34
CA CYS A 57 -28.65 -2.82 44.86
C CYS A 57 -28.00 -4.20 44.71
N SER A 58 -28.81 -5.25 44.54
CA SER A 58 -28.31 -6.59 44.25
C SER A 58 -27.74 -6.66 42.82
N TRP A 59 -26.46 -6.34 42.69
CA TRP A 59 -25.78 -6.24 41.40
C TRP A 59 -25.68 -7.56 40.66
N ASP A 60 -25.43 -8.66 41.37
CA ASP A 60 -25.20 -9.98 40.79
C ASP A 60 -26.52 -10.71 40.48
N GLU A 61 -27.44 -10.81 41.44
CA GLU A 61 -28.68 -11.58 41.28
C GLU A 61 -29.71 -10.83 40.44
N ASP A 62 -29.99 -9.57 40.79
CA ASP A 62 -31.11 -8.83 40.21
C ASP A 62 -30.69 -7.97 39.03
N ALA A 63 -29.56 -7.27 39.10
CA ALA A 63 -29.09 -6.41 37.99
C ALA A 63 -28.23 -7.18 36.97
N LYS A 64 -27.70 -8.36 37.35
CA LYS A 64 -26.79 -9.21 36.55
C LYS A 64 -25.59 -8.47 35.95
N VAL A 65 -25.10 -7.46 36.67
CA VAL A 65 -23.94 -6.65 36.28
C VAL A 65 -22.68 -7.34 36.79
N GLY A 66 -21.72 -7.62 35.92
CA GLY A 66 -20.44 -8.22 36.32
C GLY A 66 -19.63 -7.37 37.32
N PRO A 67 -18.45 -7.85 37.75
CA PRO A 67 -17.69 -7.23 38.83
C PRO A 67 -17.31 -5.79 38.52
N ALA A 68 -17.24 -4.95 39.55
CA ALA A 68 -16.89 -3.54 39.43
C ALA A 68 -15.62 -3.34 38.59
N LEU A 69 -15.66 -2.35 37.71
CA LEU A 69 -14.49 -1.98 36.91
C LEU A 69 -13.76 -0.85 37.60
N SER A 70 -12.49 -1.06 37.97
CA SER A 70 -11.68 -0.02 38.61
C SER A 70 -11.14 0.98 37.59
N ASP A 71 -10.79 2.20 38.04
CA ASP A 71 -10.11 3.17 37.16
C ASP A 71 -8.75 2.61 36.68
N ALA A 72 -8.07 1.82 37.53
CA ALA A 72 -6.82 1.14 37.17
C ALA A 72 -6.99 0.19 35.96
N ASP A 73 -8.09 -0.56 35.88
CA ASP A 73 -8.39 -1.44 34.75
C ASP A 73 -8.63 -0.65 33.45
N LEU A 74 -9.29 0.51 33.55
CA LEU A 74 -9.49 1.40 32.41
C LEU A 74 -8.18 1.99 31.91
N GLN A 75 -7.30 2.44 32.81
CA GLN A 75 -5.98 2.95 32.45
C GLN A 75 -5.12 1.85 31.81
N ALA A 76 -5.13 0.64 32.37
CA ALA A 76 -4.41 -0.50 31.81
C ALA A 76 -4.91 -0.86 30.39
N LYS A 77 -6.22 -0.85 30.15
CA LYS A 77 -6.80 -1.05 28.81
C LYS A 77 -6.38 0.05 27.83
N LYS A 78 -6.42 1.33 28.26
CA LYS A 78 -5.99 2.47 27.43
C LYS A 78 -4.50 2.38 27.08
N ALA A 79 -3.65 2.04 28.04
CA ALA A 79 -2.21 1.88 27.84
C ALA A 79 -1.92 0.75 26.84
N LYS A 80 -2.53 -0.42 27.01
CA LYS A 80 -2.39 -1.55 26.06
C LYS A 80 -2.86 -1.20 24.65
N ALA A 81 -3.98 -0.47 24.53
CA ALA A 81 -4.49 -0.02 23.23
C ALA A 81 -3.55 1.00 22.57
N ALA A 82 -3.00 1.95 23.34
CA ALA A 82 -2.04 2.93 22.86
C ALA A 82 -0.73 2.27 22.39
N GLU A 83 -0.21 1.31 23.15
CA GLU A 83 0.98 0.54 22.80
C GLU A 83 0.77 -0.26 21.51
N LYS A 84 -0.36 -0.98 21.40
CA LYS A 84 -0.72 -1.73 20.18
C LYS A 84 -0.80 -0.81 18.96
N LYS A 85 -1.42 0.36 19.11
CA LYS A 85 -1.52 1.38 18.05
C LYS A 85 -0.15 1.94 17.67
N ARG A 86 0.74 2.18 18.63
CA ARG A 86 2.13 2.62 18.38
C ARG A 86 2.90 1.56 17.60
N ARG A 87 2.83 0.29 18.03
CA ARG A 87 3.50 -0.84 17.36
C ARG A 87 2.99 -1.05 15.94
N GLN A 88 1.67 -0.94 15.73
CA GLN A 88 1.07 -1.03 14.39
C GLN A 88 1.55 0.10 13.47
N ARG A 89 1.60 1.35 13.97
CA ARG A 89 2.10 2.49 13.21
C ARG A 89 3.57 2.35 12.85
N GLN A 90 4.39 1.84 13.77
CA GLN A 90 5.81 1.58 13.50
C GLN A 90 5.99 0.54 12.39
N ARG A 91 5.30 -0.61 12.49
CA ARG A 91 5.33 -1.66 11.45
C ARG A 91 4.87 -1.14 10.09
N GLN A 92 3.84 -0.30 10.06
CA GLN A 92 3.35 0.28 8.81
C GLN A 92 4.36 1.26 8.19
N LYS A 93 5.06 2.05 9.01
CA LYS A 93 6.13 2.95 8.54
C LYS A 93 7.31 2.15 7.99
N GLU A 94 7.76 1.13 8.70
CA GLU A 94 8.86 0.25 8.28
C GLU A 94 8.52 -0.48 6.96
N LYS A 95 7.30 -1.02 6.85
CA LYS A 95 6.82 -1.66 5.61
C LYS A 95 6.83 -0.68 4.45
N LYS A 96 6.26 0.52 4.62
CA LYS A 96 6.22 1.54 3.56
C LYS A 96 7.62 2.02 3.16
N ALA A 97 8.53 2.15 4.12
CA ALA A 97 9.92 2.52 3.83
C ALA A 97 10.66 1.42 3.04
N ARG A 98 10.42 0.15 3.39
CA ARG A 98 10.98 -1.00 2.66
C ARG A 98 10.45 -1.08 1.23
N GLU A 99 9.13 -0.96 1.05
CA GLU A 99 8.49 -0.96 -0.28
C GLU A 99 9.04 0.16 -1.16
N LYS A 100 9.17 1.38 -0.62
CA LYS A 100 9.74 2.51 -1.37
C LYS A 100 11.20 2.26 -1.78
N ASN A 101 12.02 1.70 -0.89
CA ASN A 101 13.41 1.38 -1.21
C ASN A 101 13.52 0.26 -2.26
N GLU A 102 12.66 -0.76 -2.17
CA GLU A 102 12.60 -1.82 -3.18
C GLU A 102 12.18 -1.30 -4.55
N GLU A 103 11.16 -0.44 -4.62
CA GLU A 103 10.75 0.24 -5.85
C GLU A 103 11.86 1.12 -6.43
N GLU A 104 12.57 1.89 -5.59
CA GLU A 104 13.71 2.70 -6.02
C GLU A 104 14.86 1.83 -6.57
N ARG A 105 15.16 0.70 -5.92
CA ARG A 105 16.19 -0.23 -6.41
C ARG A 105 15.80 -0.89 -7.72
N GLU A 106 14.54 -1.29 -7.88
CA GLU A 106 14.06 -1.88 -9.13
C GLU A 106 14.04 -0.86 -10.28
N THR A 107 13.60 0.37 -10.02
CA THR A 107 13.67 1.44 -11.04
C THR A 107 15.10 1.79 -11.44
N LEU A 108 16.05 1.79 -10.50
CA LEU A 108 17.47 1.97 -10.81
C LEU A 108 18.04 0.80 -11.62
N ARG A 109 17.64 -0.44 -11.31
CA ARG A 109 18.04 -1.63 -12.09
C ARG A 109 17.53 -1.58 -13.52
N LEU A 110 16.26 -1.26 -13.71
CA LEU A 110 15.66 -1.14 -15.04
C LEU A 110 16.34 -0.05 -15.88
N LYS A 111 16.62 1.11 -15.27
CA LYS A 111 17.38 2.19 -15.94
C LYS A 111 18.80 1.76 -16.32
N ALA A 112 19.49 1.04 -15.43
CA ALA A 112 20.83 0.54 -15.71
C ALA A 112 20.83 -0.53 -16.82
N GLU A 113 19.81 -1.39 -16.86
CA GLU A 113 19.64 -2.39 -17.92
C GLU A 113 19.30 -1.74 -19.26
N GLU A 114 18.42 -0.74 -19.28
CA GLU A 114 18.07 0.03 -20.47
C GLU A 114 19.30 0.77 -21.04
N GLU A 115 20.07 1.42 -20.17
CA GLU A 115 21.32 2.09 -20.57
C GLU A 115 22.34 1.10 -21.12
N ARG A 116 22.50 -0.06 -20.47
CA ARG A 116 23.38 -1.14 -20.96
C ARG A 116 22.93 -1.66 -22.33
N ASN A 117 21.62 -1.84 -22.53
CA ASN A 117 21.07 -2.31 -23.80
C ASN A 117 21.25 -1.25 -24.89
N ARG A 118 21.07 0.04 -24.56
CA ARG A 118 21.33 1.17 -25.46
C ARG A 118 22.80 1.22 -25.88
N GLN A 119 23.72 1.09 -24.94
CA GLN A 119 25.16 1.02 -25.21
C GLN A 119 25.52 -0.19 -26.08
N MET A 120 24.88 -1.35 -25.86
CA MET A 120 25.08 -2.52 -26.69
C MET A 120 24.55 -2.32 -28.12
N GLU A 121 23.38 -1.70 -28.28
CA GLU A 121 22.83 -1.35 -29.60
C GLU A 121 23.76 -0.38 -30.33
N GLU A 122 24.23 0.67 -29.66
CA GLU A 122 25.14 1.65 -30.22
C GLU A 122 26.49 1.04 -30.60
N ALA A 123 27.09 0.22 -29.73
CA ALA A 123 28.31 -0.53 -30.03
C ALA A 123 28.15 -1.46 -31.22
N LYS A 124 26.97 -2.09 -31.38
CA LYS A 124 26.66 -2.90 -32.57
C LYS A 124 26.59 -2.06 -33.83
N ARG A 125 25.94 -0.88 -33.79
CA ARG A 125 25.87 0.03 -34.94
C ARG A 125 27.25 0.53 -35.36
N VAL A 126 28.10 0.89 -34.40
CA VAL A 126 29.49 1.28 -34.64
C VAL A 126 30.30 0.14 -35.25
N ARG A 127 30.18 -1.09 -34.72
CA ARG A 127 30.82 -2.29 -35.28
C ARG A 127 30.41 -2.55 -36.72
N ASP A 128 29.13 -2.37 -37.01
CA ASP A 128 28.57 -2.58 -38.35
C ASP A 128 28.84 -1.39 -39.29
N GLY A 129 29.60 -0.37 -38.86
CA GLY A 129 30.02 0.76 -39.68
C GLY A 129 28.93 1.82 -39.92
N LEU A 130 27.83 1.79 -39.16
CA LEU A 130 26.75 2.77 -39.26
C LEU A 130 26.97 3.94 -38.29
N GLN A 131 26.39 5.08 -38.66
CA GLN A 131 26.35 6.27 -37.80
C GLN A 131 25.39 6.06 -36.61
N ALA A 132 25.48 6.99 -35.64
CA ALA A 132 24.56 7.08 -34.51
C ALA A 132 23.10 7.04 -35.00
N LYS A 133 22.24 6.33 -34.25
CA LYS A 133 20.84 6.13 -34.63
C LYS A 133 20.15 7.49 -34.78
N PRO A 134 19.66 7.82 -35.98
CA PRO A 134 19.13 9.15 -36.22
C PRO A 134 17.73 9.30 -35.61
N ALA A 135 17.46 10.48 -35.04
CA ALA A 135 16.15 10.85 -34.50
C ALA A 135 15.10 11.16 -35.59
N CYS A 136 15.52 11.25 -36.86
CA CYS A 136 14.65 11.53 -38.00
C CYS A 136 14.52 10.33 -38.93
N LEU A 137 13.55 10.39 -39.83
CA LEU A 137 13.34 9.35 -40.84
C LEU A 137 14.46 9.40 -41.90
N CYS A 138 15.62 8.82 -41.61
CA CYS A 138 16.72 8.77 -42.57
C CYS A 138 17.32 7.37 -42.70
N CYS A 139 18.03 7.16 -43.80
CA CYS A 139 18.77 5.94 -44.09
C CYS A 139 19.85 5.71 -43.03
N ASP A 140 19.88 4.53 -42.42
CA ASP A 140 20.87 4.18 -41.38
C ASP A 140 22.31 4.19 -41.93
N PHE A 141 22.48 3.90 -43.23
CA PHE A 141 23.79 3.81 -43.87
C PHE A 141 24.31 5.17 -44.38
N CYS A 142 23.51 5.88 -45.19
CA CYS A 142 23.96 7.11 -45.85
C CYS A 142 23.44 8.41 -45.19
N GLY A 143 22.66 8.32 -44.11
CA GLY A 143 22.12 9.48 -43.39
C GLY A 143 21.08 10.32 -44.14
N LYS A 144 20.72 9.97 -45.38
CA LYS A 144 19.77 10.75 -46.20
C LYS A 144 18.37 10.69 -45.61
N ARG A 145 17.78 11.86 -45.32
CA ARG A 145 16.39 12.00 -44.88
C ARG A 145 15.42 11.61 -46.00
N VAL A 146 14.39 10.85 -45.63
CA VAL A 146 13.32 10.39 -46.50
C VAL A 146 12.00 10.99 -46.03
N LYS A 147 11.14 11.36 -46.99
CA LYS A 147 9.89 12.08 -46.71
C LYS A 147 8.81 11.16 -46.12
N ARG A 148 8.73 9.90 -46.56
CA ARG A 148 7.71 8.93 -46.13
C ARG A 148 8.35 7.61 -45.71
N ARG A 149 7.75 6.95 -44.73
CA ARG A 149 8.21 5.65 -44.22
C ARG A 149 8.02 4.51 -45.23
N SER A 150 7.02 4.62 -46.10
CA SER A 150 6.78 3.69 -47.22
C SER A 150 7.96 3.59 -48.19
N ASP A 151 8.75 4.66 -48.29
CA ASP A 151 9.84 4.77 -49.28
C ASP A 151 11.16 4.17 -48.72
N MET A 152 11.11 3.61 -47.50
CA MET A 152 12.25 2.98 -46.84
C MET A 152 12.22 1.46 -47.01
N LEU A 153 13.38 0.87 -47.25
CA LEU A 153 13.60 -0.57 -47.27
C LEU A 153 14.13 -1.04 -45.93
N ARG A 154 13.60 -2.15 -45.40
CA ARG A 154 14.10 -2.76 -44.15
C ARG A 154 14.83 -4.06 -44.48
N LYS A 155 16.09 -4.18 -44.05
CA LYS A 155 16.89 -5.40 -44.21
C LYS A 155 17.72 -5.63 -42.95
N LEU A 156 17.65 -6.85 -42.40
CA LEU A 156 18.17 -7.16 -41.06
C LEU A 156 17.53 -6.22 -40.00
N GLN A 157 18.34 -5.55 -39.20
CA GLN A 157 17.92 -4.60 -38.17
C GLN A 157 17.98 -3.14 -38.64
N TYR A 158 18.26 -2.90 -39.92
CA TYR A 158 18.55 -1.58 -40.47
C TYR A 158 17.54 -1.16 -41.55
N VAL A 159 17.45 0.15 -41.75
CA VAL A 159 16.53 0.85 -42.63
C VAL A 159 17.33 1.67 -43.66
N TYR A 160 16.94 1.58 -44.92
CA TYR A 160 17.68 2.13 -46.05
C TYR A 160 16.77 2.93 -46.97
N CYS A 161 17.32 3.96 -47.62
CA CYS A 161 16.56 4.74 -48.61
C CYS A 161 16.47 4.07 -49.99
N THR A 162 17.42 3.21 -50.36
CA THR A 162 17.49 2.56 -51.68
C THR A 162 18.14 1.18 -51.61
N THR A 163 17.91 0.36 -52.63
CA THR A 163 18.57 -0.95 -52.79
C THR A 163 20.08 -0.85 -52.92
N GLU A 164 20.59 0.26 -53.46
CA GLU A 164 22.03 0.49 -53.58
C GLU A 164 22.68 0.73 -52.22
N CYS A 165 22.03 1.47 -51.31
CA CYS A 165 22.50 1.57 -49.92
C CYS A 165 22.53 0.20 -49.22
N VAL A 166 21.54 -0.66 -49.46
CA VAL A 166 21.54 -2.04 -48.92
C VAL A 166 22.75 -2.83 -49.43
N LYS A 167 22.99 -2.84 -50.74
CA LYS A 167 24.10 -3.60 -51.36
C LYS A 167 25.47 -3.07 -50.95
N ARG A 168 25.62 -1.74 -50.78
CA ARG A 168 26.88 -1.14 -50.33
C ARG A 168 27.18 -1.51 -48.89
N HIS A 169 26.22 -1.34 -47.99
CA HIS A 169 26.40 -1.72 -46.60
C HIS A 169 26.67 -3.22 -46.44
N GLN A 170 25.99 -4.08 -47.20
CA GLN A 170 26.26 -5.52 -47.20
C GLN A 170 27.71 -5.85 -47.62
N ARG A 171 28.26 -5.12 -48.61
CA ARG A 171 29.66 -5.27 -49.04
C ARG A 171 30.63 -4.85 -47.94
N GLU A 172 30.37 -3.72 -47.27
CA GLU A 172 31.19 -3.25 -46.15
C GLU A 172 31.16 -4.23 -44.96
N LEU A 173 29.99 -4.77 -44.61
CA LEU A 173 29.87 -5.82 -43.59
C LEU A 173 30.65 -7.09 -43.95
N MET A 174 30.61 -7.50 -45.22
CA MET A 174 31.38 -8.65 -45.70
C MET A 174 32.89 -8.38 -45.63
N ALA A 175 33.34 -7.19 -46.03
CA ALA A 175 34.74 -6.78 -45.96
C ALA A 175 35.24 -6.73 -44.50
N ALA A 176 34.49 -6.07 -43.60
CA ALA A 176 34.85 -5.99 -42.18
C ALA A 176 34.92 -7.38 -41.50
N ARG A 177 34.02 -8.31 -41.87
CA ARG A 177 34.08 -9.70 -41.37
C ARG A 177 35.27 -10.47 -41.93
N ALA A 178 35.66 -10.22 -43.18
CA ALA A 178 36.84 -10.84 -43.78
C ALA A 178 38.12 -10.33 -43.10
N GLU A 179 38.24 -9.02 -42.86
CA GLU A 179 39.35 -8.41 -42.12
C GLU A 179 39.46 -8.93 -40.68
N ALA A 180 38.34 -9.09 -39.98
CA ALA A 180 38.32 -9.63 -38.63
C ALA A 180 38.72 -11.12 -38.54
N ARG A 181 38.69 -11.86 -39.66
CA ARG A 181 39.14 -13.27 -39.73
C ARG A 181 40.63 -13.41 -40.07
N MET A 182 41.23 -12.36 -40.63
CA MET A 182 42.64 -12.34 -41.03
C MET A 182 43.57 -11.75 -39.94
N LYS A 183 42.99 -11.24 -38.85
CA LYS A 183 43.68 -10.81 -37.63
C LYS A 183 43.57 -11.89 -36.57
#